data_AF-A0A941FH21-F1
#
_entry.id   AF-A0A941FH21-F1
#
_cell.length_a   1.000
_cell.length_b   1.000
_cell.length_c   1.000
_cell.angle_alpha   90.00
_cell.angle_beta   90.00
_cell.angle_gamma   90.00
#
_symmetry.space_group_name_H-M   'P 1'
#
loop_
_entity.id
_entity.type
_entity.pdbx_description
1 polymer ?
#
loop_
_entity_poly.entity_id
_entity_poly.type
_entity_poly.pdbx_seq_one_letter_code
_entity_poly.pdbx_strand_id
1 'polypeptide(L)'
;MKQAEYFYFEPYDGLKNKEIKEDYFEERVYEYGGQPLPKGYLESEDSNEYDKNAIKVLLTNLDGEKIHIGYVPKELCLEIRSLKEKYVTYAAPTLEKGKYKMALYDEFGEEKVKHTQMNMK
;
A
#
# COMPACT_ATOMS: atom_id res chain seq x y z
N MET A 1 7.72 -0.01 19.28
CA MET A 1 7.20 -0.97 18.29
C MET A 1 7.64 -0.55 16.92
N LYS A 2 8.05 -1.50 16.07
CA LYS A 2 8.34 -1.21 14.66
C LYS A 2 7.01 -0.96 13.94
N GLN A 3 6.96 -0.06 12.97
CA GLN A 3 5.71 0.33 12.27
C GLN A 3 4.92 -0.86 11.68
N ALA A 4 5.56 -1.97 11.32
CA ALA A 4 4.87 -3.17 10.82
C ALA A 4 4.11 -3.94 11.91
N GLU A 5 4.61 -3.94 13.15
CA GLU A 5 3.92 -4.54 14.31
C GLU A 5 2.62 -3.79 14.62
N TYR A 6 2.57 -2.49 14.26
CA TYR A 6 1.38 -1.65 14.42
C TYR A 6 0.20 -2.08 13.52
N PHE A 7 0.49 -2.79 12.42
CA PHE A 7 -0.53 -3.20 11.45
C PHE A 7 -0.71 -4.73 11.36
N TYR A 8 -0.03 -5.51 12.22
CA TYR A 8 -0.01 -6.99 12.18
C TYR A 8 0.41 -7.58 10.82
N PHE A 9 1.25 -6.87 10.06
CA PHE A 9 1.71 -7.42 8.79
C PHE A 9 2.84 -8.41 9.00
N GLU A 10 2.65 -9.64 8.51
CA GLU A 10 3.72 -10.60 8.41
C GLU A 10 4.53 -10.32 7.13
N PRO A 11 5.85 -10.06 7.24
CA PRO A 11 6.69 -9.83 6.07
C PRO A 11 6.63 -10.99 5.09
N TYR A 12 6.35 -10.69 3.83
CA TYR A 12 6.22 -11.65 2.74
C TYR A 12 5.12 -12.70 2.97
N ASP A 13 4.09 -12.38 3.76
CA ASP A 13 2.99 -13.30 4.11
C ASP A 13 3.49 -14.62 4.73
N GLY A 14 4.61 -14.55 5.45
CA GLY A 14 5.23 -15.71 6.10
C GLY A 14 6.04 -16.62 5.18
N LEU A 15 6.11 -16.32 3.87
CA LEU A 15 6.80 -17.15 2.88
C LEU A 15 8.31 -17.24 3.16
N LYS A 16 8.81 -18.47 3.20
CA LYS A 16 10.24 -18.80 3.24
C LYS A 16 10.83 -18.65 1.85
N ASN A 17 12.15 -18.47 1.80
CA ASN A 17 12.87 -18.38 0.52
C ASN A 17 12.68 -19.63 -0.37
N LYS A 18 12.41 -20.80 0.21
CA LYS A 18 12.12 -22.01 -0.55
C LYS A 18 10.79 -21.88 -1.31
N GLU A 19 9.72 -21.49 -0.63
CA GLU A 19 8.39 -21.28 -1.22
C GLU A 19 8.43 -20.18 -2.29
N ILE A 20 9.19 -19.10 -2.07
CA ILE A 20 9.39 -18.05 -3.09
C ILE A 20 10.07 -18.59 -4.35
N LYS A 21 11.00 -19.55 -4.23
CA LYS A 21 11.65 -20.16 -5.40
C LYS A 21 10.72 -21.12 -6.13
N GLU A 22 9.92 -21.89 -5.40
CA GLU A 22 9.06 -22.93 -5.97
C GLU A 22 7.79 -22.34 -6.61
N ASP A 23 7.15 -21.38 -5.94
CA ASP A 23 5.80 -20.91 -6.30
C ASP A 23 5.81 -19.51 -6.95
N TYR A 24 6.90 -18.75 -6.83
CA TYR A 24 7.01 -17.34 -7.25
C TYR A 24 8.32 -17.04 -7.99
N PHE A 25 8.85 -18.02 -8.74
CA PHE A 25 10.08 -17.84 -9.50
C PHE A 25 9.94 -16.71 -10.53
N GLU A 26 10.93 -15.81 -10.62
CA GLU A 26 10.89 -14.59 -11.44
C GLU A 26 9.75 -13.61 -11.09
N GLU A 27 9.02 -13.83 -10.00
CA GLU A 27 7.95 -12.94 -9.52
C GLU A 27 8.41 -12.08 -8.32
N ARG A 28 7.81 -10.88 -8.20
CA ARG A 28 8.07 -9.99 -7.06
C ARG A 28 7.13 -10.31 -5.91
N VAL A 29 7.70 -10.79 -4.81
CA VAL A 29 6.99 -10.97 -3.54
C VAL A 29 7.27 -9.76 -2.66
N TYR A 30 6.33 -8.83 -2.61
CA TYR A 30 6.44 -7.59 -1.83
C TYR A 30 6.31 -7.88 -0.32
N GLU A 31 7.12 -7.20 0.49
CA GLU A 31 7.23 -7.43 1.95
C GLU A 31 5.88 -7.29 2.66
N TYR A 32 5.01 -6.39 2.20
CA TYR A 32 3.65 -6.24 2.73
C TYR A 32 2.63 -6.09 1.58
N GLY A 33 2.92 -6.70 0.42
CA GLY A 33 2.06 -6.62 -0.76
C GLY A 33 0.70 -7.28 -0.53
N GLY A 34 -0.37 -6.65 -1.03
CA GLY A 34 -1.74 -7.12 -0.90
C GLY A 34 -2.30 -7.07 0.53
N GLN A 35 -1.52 -6.63 1.51
CA GLN A 35 -1.96 -6.60 2.90
C GLN A 35 -3.03 -5.51 3.08
N PRO A 36 -4.20 -5.84 3.67
CA PRO A 36 -5.24 -4.87 3.93
C PRO A 36 -4.76 -3.86 4.96
N LEU A 37 -4.81 -2.58 4.62
CA LEU A 37 -4.55 -1.52 5.57
C LEU A 37 -5.80 -1.27 6.43
N PRO A 38 -5.66 -0.69 7.64
CA PRO A 38 -6.82 -0.28 8.42
C PRO A 38 -7.76 0.64 7.66
N LYS A 39 -8.97 0.81 8.20
CA LYS A 39 -10.05 1.56 7.55
C LYS A 39 -9.57 2.91 7.01
N GLY A 40 -9.77 3.09 5.71
CA GLY A 40 -9.47 4.34 5.00
C GLY A 40 -10.62 5.33 5.09
N TYR A 41 -10.30 6.62 4.99
CA TYR A 41 -11.27 7.71 4.86
C TYR A 41 -10.83 8.66 3.77
N LEU A 42 -11.82 9.18 3.04
CA LEU A 42 -11.67 10.23 2.04
C LEU A 42 -12.38 11.48 2.56
N GLU A 43 -11.61 12.52 2.92
CA GLU A 43 -12.13 13.74 3.53
C GLU A 43 -11.86 14.96 2.65
N SER A 44 -12.90 15.72 2.32
CA SER A 44 -12.77 16.92 1.50
C SER A 44 -11.99 18.01 2.24
N GLU A 45 -11.13 18.74 1.54
CA GLU A 45 -10.40 19.89 2.08
C GLU A 45 -10.63 21.13 1.20
N ASP A 46 -11.77 21.80 1.42
CA ASP A 46 -12.17 22.96 0.60
C ASP A 46 -11.26 24.19 0.81
N SER A 47 -10.50 24.22 1.91
CA SER A 47 -9.53 25.26 2.25
C SER A 47 -8.13 25.00 1.68
N ASN A 48 -7.93 23.94 0.89
CA ASN A 48 -6.63 23.63 0.31
C ASN A 48 -6.19 24.74 -0.67
N GLU A 49 -4.97 25.23 -0.49
CA GLU A 49 -4.46 26.39 -1.25
C GLU A 49 -4.16 26.08 -2.74
N TYR A 50 -4.00 24.81 -3.10
CA TYR A 50 -3.62 24.38 -4.46
C TYR A 50 -4.83 23.85 -5.27
N ASP A 51 -5.78 23.22 -4.60
CA ASP A 51 -7.00 22.69 -5.21
C ASP A 51 -8.18 22.71 -4.24
N LYS A 52 -9.16 23.59 -4.46
CA LYS A 52 -10.41 23.63 -3.69
C LYS A 52 -11.20 22.31 -3.69
N ASN A 53 -10.90 21.41 -4.62
CA ASN A 53 -11.53 20.10 -4.71
C ASN A 53 -10.75 18.99 -3.99
N ALA A 54 -9.61 19.31 -3.36
CA ALA A 54 -8.73 18.34 -2.73
C ALA A 54 -9.49 17.38 -1.79
N ILE A 55 -9.05 16.13 -1.79
CA ILE A 55 -9.56 15.07 -0.93
C ILE A 55 -8.36 14.41 -0.25
N LYS A 56 -8.29 14.54 1.07
CA LYS A 56 -7.31 13.87 1.92
C LYS A 56 -7.63 12.38 1.98
N VAL A 57 -6.57 11.57 1.91
CA VAL A 57 -6.58 10.14 2.21
C VAL A 57 -6.07 9.96 3.63
N LEU A 58 -6.92 9.40 4.48
CA LEU A 58 -6.62 9.16 5.89
C LEU A 58 -6.71 7.67 6.18
N LEU A 59 -5.84 7.17 7.04
CA LEU A 59 -5.91 5.82 7.61
C LEU A 59 -6.17 5.92 9.12
N THR A 60 -6.97 5.02 9.67
CA THR A 60 -7.02 4.88 11.14
C THR A 60 -5.89 4.05 11.66
N ASN A 61 -5.35 4.46 12.80
CA ASN A 61 -4.39 3.70 13.57
C ASN A 61 -5.15 2.75 14.55
N LEU A 62 -4.47 1.86 15.29
CA LEU A 62 -5.08 0.94 16.26
C LEU A 62 -5.79 1.66 17.43
N ASP A 63 -5.35 2.88 17.73
CA ASP A 63 -5.95 3.74 18.75
C ASP A 63 -7.17 4.52 18.21
N GLY A 64 -7.52 4.32 16.93
CA GLY A 64 -8.64 4.95 16.26
C GLY A 64 -8.36 6.36 15.74
N GLU A 65 -7.13 6.85 15.86
CA GLU A 65 -6.73 8.17 15.36
C GLU A 65 -6.58 8.15 13.84
N LYS A 66 -7.03 9.23 13.19
CA LYS A 66 -6.90 9.40 11.74
C LYS A 66 -5.56 10.03 11.39
N ILE A 67 -4.76 9.32 10.61
CA ILE A 67 -3.46 9.77 10.10
C ILE A 67 -3.61 10.16 8.63
N HIS A 68 -3.19 11.37 8.27
CA HIS A 68 -3.16 11.83 6.89
C HIS A 68 -1.95 11.24 6.16
N ILE A 69 -2.19 10.53 5.05
CA ILE A 69 -1.13 9.86 4.28
C ILE A 69 -0.92 10.45 2.89
N GLY A 70 -1.76 11.38 2.45
CA GLY A 70 -1.65 12.06 1.17
C GLY A 70 -3.01 12.46 0.60
N TYR A 71 -3.02 12.80 -0.67
CA TYR A 71 -4.22 13.26 -1.37
C TYR A 71 -4.60 12.32 -2.51
N VAL A 72 -5.88 12.30 -2.85
CA VAL A 72 -6.36 11.74 -4.11
C VAL A 72 -5.78 12.54 -5.29
N PRO A 73 -5.39 11.89 -6.40
CA PRO A 73 -5.03 12.59 -7.64
C PRO A 73 -6.11 13.59 -8.09
N LYS A 74 -5.68 14.79 -8.47
CA LYS A 74 -6.55 15.94 -8.77
C LYS A 74 -7.63 15.62 -9.80
N GLU A 75 -7.26 14.86 -10.83
CA GLU A 75 -8.13 14.43 -11.92
C GLU A 75 -9.31 13.55 -11.47
N LEU A 76 -9.22 12.90 -10.30
CA LEU A 76 -10.27 12.05 -9.74
C LEU A 76 -11.14 12.78 -8.71
N CYS A 77 -10.71 13.94 -8.19
CA CYS A 77 -11.37 14.61 -7.08
C CYS A 77 -12.84 14.98 -7.36
N LEU A 78 -13.13 15.52 -8.56
CA LEU A 78 -14.48 15.93 -8.94
C LEU A 78 -15.45 14.74 -9.05
N GLU A 79 -14.98 13.63 -9.63
CA GLU A 79 -15.77 12.41 -9.77
C GLU A 79 -16.11 11.83 -8.40
N ILE A 80 -15.11 11.69 -7.53
CA ILE A 80 -15.30 11.17 -6.17
C ILE A 80 -16.24 12.06 -5.36
N ARG A 81 -16.13 13.40 -5.47
CA ARG A 81 -17.06 14.32 -4.82
C ARG A 81 -18.50 14.08 -5.27
N SER A 82 -18.75 13.96 -6.58
CA SER A 82 -20.08 13.67 -7.11
C SER A 82 -20.64 12.34 -6.61
N LEU A 83 -19.79 11.32 -6.46
CA LEU A 83 -20.20 10.03 -5.90
C LEU A 83 -20.57 10.14 -4.42
N LYS A 84 -19.81 10.90 -3.63
CA LYS A 84 -20.07 11.11 -2.19
C LYS A 84 -21.37 11.87 -1.91
N GLU A 85 -21.83 12.72 -2.82
CA GLU A 85 -23.13 13.40 -2.70
C GLU A 85 -24.31 12.44 -2.94
N LYS A 86 -24.09 11.37 -3.70
CA LYS A 86 -25.14 10.43 -4.12
C LYS A 86 -25.17 9.14 -3.30
N TYR A 87 -24.02 8.74 -2.77
CA TYR A 87 -23.82 7.43 -2.16
C TYR A 87 -23.04 7.51 -0.86
N VAL A 88 -23.31 6.55 0.03
CA VAL A 88 -22.41 6.26 1.15
C VAL A 88 -21.18 5.57 0.58
N THR A 89 -20.01 6.16 0.78
CA THR A 89 -18.74 5.61 0.29
C THR A 89 -17.94 4.94 1.40
N TYR A 90 -17.19 3.90 1.05
CA TYR A 90 -16.23 3.22 1.91
C TYR A 90 -14.90 3.10 1.18
N ALA A 91 -13.79 3.28 1.90
CA ALA A 91 -12.44 3.11 1.36
C ALA A 91 -11.80 1.87 2.01
N ALA A 92 -11.42 0.91 1.17
CA ALA A 92 -10.70 -0.31 1.54
C ALA A 92 -9.26 -0.22 1.00
N PRO A 93 -8.32 0.35 1.78
CA PRO A 93 -6.95 0.53 1.31
C PRO A 93 -6.15 -0.77 1.39
N THR A 94 -5.28 -1.00 0.40
CA THR A 94 -4.30 -2.09 0.37
C THR A 94 -2.91 -1.53 0.08
N LEU A 95 -1.88 -2.25 0.53
CA LEU A 95 -0.49 -1.91 0.24
C LEU A 95 0.03 -2.76 -0.93
N GLU A 96 0.31 -2.16 -2.08
CA GLU A 96 0.62 -2.91 -3.31
C GLU A 96 2.11 -2.95 -3.68
N LYS A 97 2.94 -2.07 -3.10
CA LYS A 97 4.34 -1.88 -3.49
C LYS A 97 5.24 -1.67 -2.29
N GLY A 98 6.54 -1.78 -2.52
CA GLY A 98 7.57 -1.51 -1.52
C GLY A 98 8.81 -2.35 -1.74
N LYS A 99 9.46 -2.72 -0.63
CA LYS A 99 10.53 -3.71 -0.62
C LYS A 99 9.98 -5.07 -1.05
N TYR A 100 10.76 -5.84 -1.80
CA TYR A 100 10.35 -7.16 -2.28
C TYR A 100 11.51 -8.16 -2.29
N LYS A 101 11.16 -9.43 -2.42
CA LYS A 101 12.04 -10.55 -2.76
C LYS A 101 11.67 -11.07 -4.15
N MET A 102 12.65 -11.57 -4.88
CA MET A 102 12.44 -12.25 -6.16
C MET A 102 13.47 -13.35 -6.31
N ALA A 103 13.03 -14.55 -6.69
CA ALA A 103 13.91 -15.65 -7.04
C ALA A 103 14.34 -15.51 -8.51
N LEU A 104 15.64 -15.64 -8.77
CA LEU A 104 16.23 -15.57 -10.11
C LEU A 104 17.38 -16.59 -10.22
N TYR A 105 17.78 -16.92 -11.43
CA TYR A 105 19.09 -17.52 -11.65
C TYR A 105 20.21 -16.51 -11.39
N ASP A 106 21.30 -16.96 -10.77
CA ASP A 106 22.54 -16.21 -10.69
C ASP A 106 23.42 -16.42 -11.94
N GLU A 107 24.62 -15.82 -11.94
CA GLU A 107 25.55 -15.90 -13.08
C GLU A 107 26.09 -17.31 -13.36
N PHE A 108 25.88 -18.26 -12.44
CA PHE A 108 26.28 -19.66 -12.55
C PHE A 108 25.08 -20.59 -12.83
N GLY A 109 23.87 -20.04 -12.99
CA GLY A 109 22.66 -20.81 -13.19
C GLY A 109 22.08 -21.41 -11.91
N GLU A 110 22.49 -20.94 -10.72
CA GLU A 110 21.90 -21.35 -9.45
C GLU A 110 20.74 -20.42 -9.04
N GLU A 111 19.63 -20.98 -8.56
CA GLU A 111 18.52 -20.17 -8.05
C GLU A 111 18.90 -19.41 -6.77
N LYS A 112 18.79 -18.09 -6.80
CA LYS A 112 19.02 -17.20 -5.66
C LYS A 112 17.87 -16.22 -5.45
N VAL A 113 17.51 -16.01 -4.18
CA VAL A 113 16.55 -14.99 -3.78
C VAL A 113 17.29 -13.67 -3.57
N LYS A 114 16.93 -12.64 -4.33
CA LYS A 114 17.47 -11.27 -4.18
C LYS A 114 16.49 -10.40 -3.41
N HIS A 115 17.04 -9.54 -2.55
CA HIS A 115 16.30 -8.50 -1.85
C HIS A 115 16.42 -7.18 -2.60
N THR A 116 15.33 -6.47 -2.83
CA THR A 116 15.36 -5.18 -3.51
C THR A 116 14.37 -4.20 -2.89
N GLN A 117 14.77 -2.94 -2.78
CA GLN A 117 13.92 -1.84 -2.34
C GLN A 117 13.63 -0.93 -3.53
N MET A 118 12.35 -0.73 -3.86
CA MET A 118 11.97 0.38 -4.73
C MET A 118 11.94 1.66 -3.89
N ASN A 119 12.80 2.61 -4.22
CA ASN A 119 12.65 3.98 -3.73
C ASN A 119 11.47 4.60 -4.50
N MET A 120 10.38 4.92 -3.79
CA MET A 120 9.33 5.74 -4.35
C MET A 120 9.88 7.17 -4.44
N LYS A 121 9.96 7.71 -5.66
CA LYS A 121 10.24 9.13 -5.91
C LYS A 121 9.02 9.97 -5.58
#